data_AF-A0A1V4VFF6-F1
#
_entry.id   AF-A0A1V4VFF6-F1
#
_cell.length_a   1.000
_cell.length_b   1.000
_cell.length_c   1.000
_cell.angle_alpha   90.00
_cell.angle_beta   90.00
_cell.angle_gamma   90.00
#
_symmetry.space_group_name_H-M   'P 1'
#
loop_
_entity.id
_entity.type
_entity.pdbx_description
1 polymer ?
#
loop_
_entity_poly.entity_id
_entity_poly.type
_entity_poly.pdbx_seq_one_letter_code
_entity_poly.pdbx_strand_id
1 'polypeptide(L)'
;MKPKQPIGISADIFKEEYKKLGSMSRDELIVLIVLLGSLVLFATERMHGIPTPATALGALFILIMTKIITPPELNTGINWDVVMFFGVTVGLSALFGFAKVAGWFEPIIRPTILSLADNALVFMLAATLGLMLIRFIDVPWGFTTAALTAVVLIPVFNNFGIHPLVASFAYLDAINFFLLGYQQPWILMAEGMIQGRGWAPSHVTMFGLIYTVSVIVAILVSVPYWRMIGVIAN
;
A
#
# COMPACT_ATOMS: atom_id res chain seq x y z
N MET A 1 -16.21 -19.29 0.18
CA MET A 1 -17.18 -20.30 -0.30
C MET A 1 -16.60 -20.93 -1.56
N LYS A 2 -16.27 -22.22 -1.55
CA LYS A 2 -15.88 -22.95 -2.77
C LYS A 2 -17.19 -23.44 -3.41
N PRO A 3 -17.53 -23.03 -4.64
CA PRO A 3 -18.78 -23.47 -5.25
C PRO A 3 -18.77 -25.01 -5.36
N LYS A 4 -19.89 -25.63 -4.98
CA LYS A 4 -20.03 -27.11 -4.96
C LYS A 4 -19.96 -27.73 -6.35
N GLN A 5 -20.03 -26.93 -7.40
CA GLN A 5 -19.80 -27.31 -8.79
C GLN A 5 -18.81 -26.33 -9.41
N PRO A 6 -17.88 -26.80 -10.27
CA PRO A 6 -17.07 -25.90 -11.07
C PRO A 6 -18.04 -25.04 -11.90
N ILE A 7 -17.89 -23.71 -11.81
CA ILE A 7 -18.63 -22.79 -12.68
C ILE A 7 -18.04 -22.99 -14.07
N GLY A 8 -18.60 -23.96 -14.81
CA GLY A 8 -18.24 -24.27 -16.18
C GLY A 8 -18.77 -23.20 -17.11
N ILE A 9 -18.27 -21.97 -16.99
CA ILE A 9 -18.53 -20.94 -18.00
C ILE A 9 -17.70 -21.36 -19.22
N SER A 10 -18.37 -21.88 -20.25
CA SER A 10 -17.69 -22.25 -21.48
C SER A 10 -17.11 -21.00 -22.13
N ALA A 11 -15.96 -21.14 -22.80
CA ALA A 11 -15.36 -20.05 -23.56
C ALA A 11 -16.32 -19.47 -24.61
N ASP A 12 -17.32 -20.25 -25.04
CA ASP A 12 -18.31 -19.83 -26.02
C ASP A 12 -19.32 -18.82 -25.46
N ILE A 13 -19.67 -18.92 -24.16
CA ILE A 13 -20.48 -17.89 -23.48
C ILE A 13 -19.73 -16.54 -23.47
N PHE A 14 -18.42 -16.54 -23.19
CA PHE A 14 -17.63 -15.31 -23.25
C PHE A 14 -17.56 -14.72 -24.67
N LYS A 15 -17.44 -15.57 -25.71
CA LYS A 15 -17.45 -15.11 -27.10
C LYS A 15 -18.81 -14.53 -27.49
N GLU A 16 -19.90 -15.11 -27.01
CA GLU A 16 -21.25 -14.59 -27.25
C GLU A 16 -21.49 -13.26 -26.54
N GLU A 17 -21.15 -13.14 -25.26
CA GLU A 17 -21.24 -11.87 -24.52
C GLU A 17 -20.33 -10.79 -25.13
N TYR A 18 -19.11 -11.13 -25.56
CA TYR A 18 -18.22 -10.20 -26.23
C TYR A 18 -18.79 -9.70 -27.57
N LYS A 19 -19.43 -10.58 -28.35
CA LYS A 19 -20.13 -10.18 -29.58
C LYS A 19 -21.31 -9.25 -29.31
N LYS A 20 -22.00 -9.39 -28.17
CA LYS A 20 -23.12 -8.53 -27.78
C LYS A 20 -22.70 -7.11 -27.40
N LEU A 21 -21.46 -6.91 -26.94
CA LEU A 21 -20.95 -5.58 -26.58
C LEU A 21 -20.89 -4.62 -27.79
N GLY A 22 -20.65 -5.13 -28.99
CA GLY A 22 -20.57 -4.32 -30.21
C GLY A 22 -19.29 -3.48 -30.32
N SER A 23 -19.32 -2.44 -31.15
CA SER A 23 -18.20 -1.50 -31.31
C SER A 23 -18.13 -0.54 -30.12
N MET A 24 -16.91 -0.11 -29.77
CA MET A 24 -16.67 0.86 -28.70
C MET A 24 -17.53 2.12 -28.87
N SER A 25 -18.31 2.43 -27.85
CA SER A 25 -19.14 3.62 -27.79
C SER A 25 -18.29 4.88 -27.63
N ARG A 26 -18.90 6.04 -27.89
CA ARG A 26 -18.26 7.34 -27.66
C ARG A 26 -17.81 7.51 -26.21
N ASP A 27 -18.64 7.08 -25.26
CA ASP A 27 -18.38 7.27 -23.84
C ASP A 27 -17.23 6.37 -23.38
N GLU A 28 -17.19 5.11 -23.84
CA GLU A 28 -16.06 4.20 -23.59
C GLU A 28 -14.75 4.74 -24.18
N LEU A 29 -14.80 5.34 -25.38
CA LEU A 29 -13.62 5.94 -26.01
C LEU A 29 -13.11 7.14 -25.20
N ILE A 30 -14.01 8.01 -24.71
CA ILE A 30 -13.62 9.14 -23.85
C ILE A 30 -12.99 8.63 -22.56
N VAL A 31 -13.60 7.64 -21.90
CA VAL A 31 -13.04 7.02 -20.68
C VAL A 31 -11.65 6.45 -20.95
N LEU A 32 -11.46 5.75 -22.07
CA LEU A 32 -10.17 5.19 -22.46
C LEU A 32 -9.11 6.28 -22.65
N ILE A 33 -9.44 7.37 -23.35
CA ILE A 33 -8.54 8.50 -23.57
C ILE A 33 -8.16 9.16 -22.25
N VAL A 34 -9.14 9.41 -21.38
CA VAL A 34 -8.90 10.02 -20.06
C VAL A 34 -8.03 9.11 -19.20
N LEU A 35 -8.29 7.81 -19.20
CA LEU A 35 -7.52 6.82 -18.44
C LEU A 35 -6.06 6.77 -18.92
N LEU A 36 -5.85 6.60 -20.24
CA LEU A 36 -4.51 6.54 -20.82
C LEU A 36 -3.76 7.86 -20.62
N GLY A 37 -4.43 9.00 -20.81
CA GLY A 37 -3.85 10.32 -20.56
C GLY A 37 -3.43 10.49 -19.10
N SER A 38 -4.26 10.04 -18.16
CA SER A 38 -3.94 10.08 -16.72
C SER A 38 -2.74 9.19 -16.38
N LEU A 39 -2.67 7.98 -16.94
CA LEU A 39 -1.52 7.08 -16.73
C LEU A 39 -0.22 7.66 -17.27
N VAL A 40 -0.26 8.31 -18.44
CA VAL A 40 0.89 9.01 -19.01
C VAL A 40 1.31 10.15 -18.08
N LEU A 41 0.37 11.01 -17.65
CA LEU A 41 0.65 12.13 -16.75
C LEU A 41 1.21 11.67 -15.39
N PHE A 42 0.73 10.55 -14.83
CA PHE A 42 1.31 9.97 -13.63
C PHE A 42 2.75 9.51 -13.86
N ALA A 43 3.01 8.81 -14.98
CA ALA A 43 4.35 8.33 -15.32
C ALA A 43 5.33 9.48 -15.61
N THR A 44 4.84 10.61 -16.15
CA THR A 44 5.65 11.79 -16.51
C THR A 44 5.63 12.91 -15.47
N GLU A 45 5.14 12.65 -14.25
CA GLU A 45 5.01 13.67 -13.18
C GLU A 45 6.29 14.50 -12.99
N ARG A 46 7.45 13.85 -12.96
CA ARG A 46 8.76 14.50 -12.78
C ARG A 46 9.13 15.46 -13.92
N MET A 47 8.57 15.31 -15.12
CA MET A 47 8.90 16.13 -16.28
C MET A 47 8.09 17.44 -16.32
N HIS A 48 6.81 17.39 -15.94
CA HIS A 48 5.90 18.55 -16.04
C HIS A 48 5.56 19.19 -14.68
N GLY A 49 5.84 18.52 -13.56
CA GLY A 49 5.57 19.05 -12.22
C GLY A 49 4.09 19.09 -11.82
N ILE A 50 3.16 18.73 -12.71
CA ILE A 50 1.74 18.52 -12.36
C ILE A 50 1.63 17.34 -11.37
N PRO A 51 1.17 17.57 -10.12
CA PRO A 51 1.13 16.53 -9.11
C PRO A 51 0.01 15.52 -9.36
N THR A 52 0.24 14.26 -9.03
CA THR A 52 -0.73 13.15 -9.20
C THR A 52 -2.17 13.49 -8.76
N PRO A 53 -2.42 14.11 -7.57
CA PRO A 53 -3.79 14.48 -7.17
C PRO A 53 -4.46 15.47 -8.13
N ALA A 54 -3.72 16.42 -8.69
CA ALA A 54 -4.27 17.39 -9.65
C ALA A 54 -4.65 16.71 -10.97
N THR A 55 -3.83 15.78 -11.45
CA THR A 55 -4.14 14.96 -12.63
C THR A 55 -5.41 14.12 -12.41
N ALA A 56 -5.54 13.47 -11.25
CA ALA A 56 -6.72 12.66 -10.93
C ALA A 56 -8.01 13.51 -10.85
N LEU A 57 -7.95 14.69 -10.22
CA LEU A 57 -9.07 15.63 -10.15
C LEU A 57 -9.42 16.20 -11.53
N GLY A 58 -8.41 16.46 -12.38
CA GLY A 58 -8.61 16.87 -13.76
C GLY A 58 -9.32 15.80 -14.60
N ALA A 59 -8.92 14.53 -14.44
CA ALA A 59 -9.60 13.41 -15.08
C ALA A 59 -11.07 13.30 -14.63
N LEU A 60 -11.33 13.40 -13.32
CA LEU A 60 -12.68 13.41 -12.78
C LEU A 60 -13.51 14.57 -13.34
N PHE A 61 -12.92 15.78 -13.40
CA PHE A 61 -13.56 16.95 -13.97
C PHE A 61 -13.95 16.73 -15.44
N ILE A 62 -13.07 16.15 -16.26
CA ILE A 62 -13.37 15.84 -17.66
C ILE A 62 -14.55 14.86 -17.76
N LEU A 63 -14.56 13.79 -16.95
CA LEU A 63 -15.62 12.78 -16.96
C LEU A 63 -17.00 13.35 -16.54
N ILE A 64 -17.02 14.31 -15.61
CA ILE A 64 -18.24 15.03 -15.23
C ILE A 64 -18.68 15.97 -16.35
N MET A 65 -17.76 16.71 -16.96
CA MET A 65 -18.05 17.63 -18.07
C MET A 65 -18.61 16.89 -19.30
N THR A 66 -18.14 15.68 -19.57
CA THR A 66 -18.66 14.82 -20.62
C THR A 66 -19.94 14.08 -20.23
N LYS A 67 -20.45 14.28 -19.00
CA LYS A 67 -21.64 13.63 -18.42
C LYS A 67 -21.55 12.10 -18.36
N ILE A 68 -20.33 11.57 -18.35
CA ILE A 68 -20.08 10.13 -18.20
C ILE A 68 -20.23 9.74 -16.73
N ILE A 69 -19.77 10.60 -15.83
CA ILE A 69 -20.03 10.50 -14.40
C ILE A 69 -21.00 11.61 -14.01
N THR A 70 -22.09 11.24 -13.36
CA THR A 70 -23.12 12.15 -12.88
C THR A 70 -22.95 12.45 -11.38
N PRO A 71 -23.40 13.63 -10.88
CA PRO A 71 -23.27 13.97 -9.47
C PRO A 71 -23.84 12.93 -8.48
N PRO A 72 -24.99 12.26 -8.75
CA PRO A 72 -25.48 11.19 -7.88
C PRO A 72 -24.50 10.02 -7.75
N GLU A 73 -23.78 9.67 -8.83
CA GLU A 73 -22.80 8.58 -8.85
C GLU A 73 -21.54 8.92 -8.04
N LEU A 74 -21.21 10.20 -7.86
CA LEU A 74 -20.11 10.61 -6.97
C LEU A 74 -20.46 10.36 -5.50
N ASN A 75 -21.72 10.56 -5.13
CA ASN A 75 -22.16 10.34 -3.76
C ASN A 75 -22.29 8.85 -3.43
N THR A 76 -22.75 8.03 -4.37
CA THR A 76 -23.01 6.60 -4.13
C THR A 76 -21.86 5.68 -4.55
N GLY A 77 -21.05 6.09 -5.53
CA GLY A 77 -19.94 5.31 -6.07
C GLY A 77 -18.61 5.47 -5.33
N ILE A 78 -18.45 6.54 -4.54
CA ILE A 78 -17.24 6.79 -3.74
C ILE A 78 -17.50 6.43 -2.28
N ASN A 79 -16.60 5.63 -1.71
CA ASN A 79 -16.59 5.41 -0.26
C ASN A 79 -15.94 6.62 0.44
N TRP A 80 -16.76 7.63 0.78
CA TRP A 80 -16.32 8.88 1.40
C TRP A 80 -15.71 8.67 2.79
N ASP A 81 -16.16 7.67 3.53
CA ASP A 81 -15.59 7.33 4.83
C ASP A 81 -14.12 6.91 4.69
N VAL A 82 -13.81 6.09 3.68
CA VAL A 82 -12.44 5.69 3.35
C VAL A 82 -11.59 6.90 2.94
N VAL A 83 -12.13 7.80 2.09
CA VAL A 83 -11.41 9.02 1.67
C VAL A 83 -11.08 9.91 2.88
N MET A 84 -12.05 10.16 3.75
CA MET A 84 -11.86 10.97 4.96
C MET A 84 -10.90 10.32 5.94
N PHE A 85 -11.02 9.00 6.13
CA PHE A 85 -10.12 8.22 6.96
C PHE A 85 -8.66 8.38 6.49
N PHE A 86 -8.39 8.22 5.20
CA PHE A 86 -7.03 8.40 4.65
C PHE A 86 -6.52 9.83 4.75
N GLY A 87 -7.37 10.83 4.46
CA GLY A 87 -7.01 12.23 4.59
C GLY A 87 -6.52 12.59 5.99
N VAL A 88 -7.25 12.17 7.03
CA VAL A 88 -6.88 12.42 8.42
C VAL A 88 -5.64 11.62 8.81
N THR A 89 -5.62 10.33 8.52
CA THR A 89 -4.57 9.43 9.00
C THR A 89 -3.21 9.67 8.35
N VAL A 90 -3.16 9.95 7.05
CA VAL A 90 -1.91 10.34 6.37
C VAL A 90 -1.45 11.73 6.86
N GLY A 91 -2.39 12.64 7.11
CA GLY A 91 -2.11 13.98 7.64
C GLY A 91 -1.46 13.98 9.03
N LEU A 92 -1.74 12.98 9.88
CA LEU A 92 -1.12 12.85 11.21
C LEU A 92 0.40 12.75 11.16
N SER A 93 0.95 12.11 10.12
CA SER A 93 2.41 11.99 9.97
C SER A 93 3.10 13.36 9.83
N ALA A 94 2.48 14.29 9.10
CA ALA A 94 2.98 15.67 8.97
C ALA A 94 2.85 16.44 10.29
N LEU A 95 1.74 16.24 11.01
CA LEU A 95 1.53 16.83 12.34
C LEU A 95 2.62 16.39 13.33
N PHE A 96 3.02 15.12 13.30
CA PHE A 96 4.07 14.59 14.18
C PHE A 96 5.44 15.24 13.91
N GLY A 97 5.74 15.49 12.64
CA GLY A 97 6.91 16.27 12.24
C GLY A 97 6.87 17.70 12.77
N PHE A 98 5.75 18.40 12.57
CA PHE A 98 5.55 19.78 13.06
C PHE A 98 5.63 19.89 14.59
N ALA A 99 4.96 18.98 15.30
CA ALA A 99 4.93 18.93 16.76
C ALA A 99 6.21 18.33 17.38
N LYS A 100 7.20 17.95 16.56
CA LYS A 100 8.48 17.34 17.00
C LYS A 100 8.29 16.09 17.86
N VAL A 101 7.21 15.33 17.64
CA VAL A 101 6.90 14.11 18.38
C VAL A 101 8.02 13.09 18.23
N ALA A 102 8.64 13.00 17.05
CA ALA A 102 9.76 12.11 16.80
C ALA A 102 10.94 12.36 17.76
N GLY A 103 11.27 13.62 18.07
CA GLY A 103 12.38 13.94 18.99
C GLY A 103 12.06 13.61 20.45
N TRP A 104 10.79 13.70 20.86
CA TRP A 104 10.36 13.22 22.17
C TRP A 104 10.35 11.69 22.24
N PHE A 105 10.02 11.02 21.13
CA PHE A 105 9.89 9.57 21.06
C PHE A 105 11.24 8.84 20.90
N GLU A 106 12.21 9.46 20.23
CA GLU A 106 13.52 8.88 19.92
C GLU A 106 14.22 8.26 21.14
N PRO A 107 14.35 8.93 22.31
CA PRO A 107 15.05 8.37 23.46
C PRO A 107 14.40 7.10 24.02
N ILE A 108 13.10 6.92 23.78
CA ILE A 108 12.33 5.76 24.24
C ILE A 108 12.64 4.53 23.38
N ILE A 109 12.67 4.69 22.05
CA ILE A 109 12.85 3.57 21.11
C ILE A 109 14.31 3.27 20.78
N ARG A 110 15.17 4.29 20.83
CA ARG A 110 16.58 4.19 20.41
C ARG A 110 17.34 3.06 21.09
N PRO A 111 17.28 2.86 22.43
CA PRO A 111 18.02 1.78 23.07
C PRO A 111 17.64 0.40 22.54
N THR A 112 16.34 0.16 22.37
CA THR A 112 15.80 -1.12 21.87
C THR A 112 16.18 -1.35 20.42
N ILE A 113 16.11 -0.33 19.55
CA ILE A 113 16.45 -0.49 18.14
C ILE A 113 17.95 -0.72 17.96
N LEU A 114 18.79 0.02 18.70
CA LEU A 114 20.25 -0.14 18.59
C LEU A 114 20.73 -1.48 19.15
N SER A 115 20.12 -2.02 20.21
CA SER A 115 20.48 -3.35 20.72
C SER A 115 20.15 -4.49 19.75
N LEU A 116 19.20 -4.28 18.84
CA LEU A 116 18.85 -5.22 17.79
C LEU A 116 19.75 -5.08 16.55
N ALA A 117 20.45 -3.94 16.41
CA ALA A 117 21.27 -3.61 15.25
C ALA A 117 22.65 -4.29 15.23
N ASP A 118 23.07 -4.91 16.33
CA ASP A 118 24.30 -5.73 16.41
C ASP A 118 24.35 -6.83 15.34
N ASN A 119 23.18 -7.35 14.94
CA ASN A 119 23.06 -8.33 13.88
C ASN A 119 22.00 -7.88 12.87
N ALA A 120 22.42 -7.63 11.62
CA ALA A 120 21.55 -7.13 10.57
C ALA A 120 20.32 -8.02 10.31
N LEU A 121 20.45 -9.34 10.40
CA LEU A 121 19.31 -10.26 10.24
C LEU A 121 18.32 -10.12 11.41
N VAL A 122 18.84 -10.06 12.64
CA VAL A 122 17.99 -9.86 13.84
C VAL A 122 17.29 -8.51 13.76
N PHE A 123 18.01 -7.45 13.39
CA PHE A 123 17.44 -6.13 13.16
C PHE A 123 16.30 -6.16 12.13
N MET A 124 16.53 -6.75 10.95
CA MET A 124 15.50 -6.83 9.90
C MET A 124 14.25 -7.58 10.40
N LEU A 125 14.42 -8.76 10.98
CA LEU A 125 13.30 -9.55 11.47
C LEU A 125 12.55 -8.84 12.61
N ALA A 126 13.27 -8.29 13.58
CA ALA A 126 12.66 -7.61 14.72
C ALA A 126 11.97 -6.30 14.33
N ALA A 127 12.58 -5.50 13.44
CA ALA A 127 11.97 -4.29 12.91
C ALA A 127 10.71 -4.63 12.11
N THR A 128 10.77 -5.60 11.19
CA THR A 128 9.62 -6.00 10.39
C THR A 128 8.49 -6.56 11.26
N LEU A 129 8.76 -7.50 12.17
CA LEU A 129 7.73 -8.08 13.04
C LEU A 129 7.18 -7.06 14.04
N GLY A 130 8.03 -6.19 14.59
CA GLY A 130 7.60 -5.10 15.45
C GLY A 130 6.65 -4.14 14.73
N LEU A 131 6.97 -3.80 13.48
CA LEU A 131 6.10 -3.00 12.61
C LEU A 131 4.83 -3.77 12.19
N MET A 132 4.85 -5.08 12.05
CA MET A 132 3.61 -5.85 11.83
C MET A 132 2.71 -5.80 13.07
N LEU A 133 3.29 -5.87 14.28
CA LEU A 133 2.55 -5.79 15.53
C LEU A 133 1.97 -4.39 15.78
N ILE A 134 2.75 -3.33 15.55
CA ILE A 134 2.23 -1.96 15.74
C ILE A 134 1.06 -1.67 14.80
N ARG A 135 1.01 -2.32 13.63
CA ARG A 135 -0.06 -2.15 12.63
C ARG A 135 -1.42 -2.72 13.04
N PHE A 136 -1.54 -3.32 14.21
CA PHE A 136 -2.85 -3.54 14.82
C PHE A 136 -3.46 -2.23 15.35
N ILE A 137 -2.60 -1.24 15.66
CA ILE A 137 -2.96 0.08 16.19
C ILE A 137 -2.71 1.17 15.13
N ASP A 138 -1.55 1.17 14.49
CA ASP A 138 -1.19 2.08 13.38
C ASP A 138 -1.77 1.57 12.06
N VAL A 139 -3.06 1.86 11.87
CA VAL A 139 -3.85 1.44 10.71
C VAL A 139 -3.33 1.98 9.35
N PRO A 140 -2.97 3.26 9.18
CA PRO A 140 -2.66 3.84 7.87
C PRO A 140 -1.25 3.49 7.38
N TRP A 141 -1.10 2.35 6.72
CA TRP A 141 0.12 2.00 5.95
C TRP A 141 1.45 2.14 6.71
N GLY A 142 1.43 2.19 8.05
CA GLY A 142 2.62 2.41 8.86
C GLY A 142 3.33 3.76 8.64
N PHE A 143 2.73 4.76 7.97
CA PHE A 143 3.40 6.04 7.70
C PHE A 143 3.78 6.76 8.98
N THR A 144 2.89 6.73 9.96
CA THR A 144 3.07 7.35 11.26
C THR A 144 4.24 6.70 11.99
N THR A 145 4.26 5.37 12.07
CA THR A 145 5.37 4.66 12.71
C THR A 145 6.68 4.89 11.97
N ALA A 146 6.68 4.81 10.63
CA ALA A 146 7.86 5.06 9.82
C ALA A 146 8.44 6.47 10.06
N ALA A 147 7.58 7.49 10.15
CA ALA A 147 8.02 8.86 10.45
C ALA A 147 8.65 8.97 11.86
N LEU A 148 8.10 8.28 12.86
CA LEU A 148 8.62 8.30 14.24
C LEU A 148 9.94 7.55 14.40
N THR A 149 10.16 6.51 13.62
CA THR A 149 11.34 5.64 13.76
C THR A 149 12.45 5.94 12.76
N ALA A 150 12.16 6.69 11.68
CA ALA A 150 13.15 7.09 10.66
C ALA A 150 14.38 7.80 11.25
N VAL A 151 14.20 8.54 12.35
CA VAL A 151 15.28 9.25 13.07
C VAL A 151 16.38 8.31 13.57
N VAL A 152 16.05 7.04 13.84
CA VAL A 152 16.99 6.03 14.36
C VAL A 152 17.78 5.35 13.22
N LEU A 153 17.42 5.55 11.96
CA LEU A 153 18.09 4.91 10.83
C LEU A 153 19.53 5.43 10.61
N ILE A 154 19.77 6.71 10.86
CA ILE A 154 21.12 7.31 10.76
C ILE A 154 22.08 6.67 11.77
N PRO A 155 21.79 6.60 13.09
CA PRO A 155 22.69 5.95 14.03
C PRO A 155 22.81 4.44 13.80
N VAL A 156 21.77 3.77 13.29
CA VAL A 156 21.86 2.35 12.87
C VAL A 156 22.90 2.17 11.77
N PHE A 157 22.91 3.04 10.76
CA PHE A 157 23.93 2.99 9.71
C PHE A 157 25.33 3.33 10.23
N ASN A 158 25.48 4.45 10.96
CA ASN A 158 26.79 4.93 11.39
C ASN A 158 27.47 3.99 12.40
N ASN A 159 26.70 3.33 13.26
CA ASN A 159 27.26 2.50 14.34
C ASN A 159 27.38 1.03 13.96
N PHE A 160 26.51 0.51 13.08
CA PHE A 160 26.41 -0.92 12.78
C PHE A 160 26.61 -1.24 11.29
N GLY A 161 26.78 -0.24 10.43
CA GLY A 161 26.99 -0.43 8.99
C GLY A 161 25.78 -0.98 8.24
N ILE A 162 24.58 -0.97 8.85
CA ILE A 162 23.35 -1.39 8.17
C ILE A 162 22.90 -0.27 7.24
N HIS A 163 23.08 -0.45 5.94
CA HIS A 163 22.73 0.56 4.95
C HIS A 163 21.24 0.92 5.00
N PRO A 164 20.84 2.20 4.83
CA PRO A 164 19.44 2.63 4.85
C PRO A 164 18.52 1.83 3.93
N LEU A 165 19.02 1.33 2.80
CA LEU A 165 18.26 0.45 1.88
C LEU A 165 17.74 -0.82 2.57
N VAL A 166 18.54 -1.42 3.45
CA VAL A 166 18.20 -2.66 4.17
C VAL A 166 17.13 -2.39 5.21
N ALA A 167 17.26 -1.26 5.92
CA ALA A 167 16.23 -0.80 6.82
C ALA A 167 14.94 -0.48 6.06
N SER A 168 15.00 0.27 4.95
CA SER A 168 13.83 0.56 4.12
C SER A 168 13.16 -0.71 3.60
N PHE A 169 13.92 -1.73 3.21
CA PHE A 169 13.39 -3.04 2.82
C PHE A 169 12.55 -3.67 3.95
N ALA A 170 13.10 -3.73 5.17
CA ALA A 170 12.39 -4.25 6.34
C ALA A 170 11.08 -3.49 6.65
N TYR A 171 11.07 -2.17 6.43
CA TYR A 171 9.89 -1.32 6.61
C TYR A 171 8.84 -1.57 5.51
N LEU A 172 9.25 -1.60 4.24
CA LEU A 172 8.34 -1.82 3.11
C LEU A 172 7.63 -3.17 3.20
N ASP A 173 8.36 -4.20 3.62
CA ASP A 173 7.80 -5.53 3.86
C ASP A 173 6.74 -5.51 4.98
N ALA A 174 6.96 -4.71 6.03
CA ALA A 174 6.00 -4.57 7.12
C ALA A 174 4.77 -3.73 6.74
N ILE A 175 4.91 -2.72 5.89
CA ILE A 175 3.82 -1.82 5.46
C ILE A 175 2.74 -2.56 4.65
N ASN A 176 3.10 -3.66 3.99
CA ASN A 176 2.15 -4.45 3.22
C ASN A 176 1.50 -5.60 4.01
N PHE A 177 1.84 -5.80 5.29
CA PHE A 177 1.19 -6.76 6.18
C PHE A 177 -0.34 -6.57 6.33
N PHE A 178 -1.06 -7.66 6.52
CA PHE A 178 -2.47 -7.64 6.90
C PHE A 178 -2.83 -8.97 7.52
N LEU A 179 -3.73 -8.96 8.49
CA LEU A 179 -4.50 -10.11 8.96
C LEU A 179 -5.99 -9.76 9.04
N LEU A 180 -6.30 -8.47 9.18
CA LEU A 180 -7.63 -7.88 9.26
C LEU A 180 -7.80 -6.88 8.11
N GLY A 181 -9.02 -6.80 7.55
CA GLY A 181 -9.28 -6.00 6.34
C GLY A 181 -8.99 -4.51 6.50
N TYR A 182 -9.15 -3.96 7.72
CA TYR A 182 -8.89 -2.54 7.97
C TYR A 182 -7.42 -2.14 7.86
N GLN A 183 -6.49 -3.09 7.97
CA GLN A 183 -5.05 -2.79 7.96
C GLN A 183 -4.58 -2.34 6.58
N GLN A 184 -5.35 -2.60 5.51
CA GLN A 184 -4.99 -2.20 4.16
C GLN A 184 -6.11 -1.41 3.46
N PRO A 185 -5.77 -0.22 2.89
CA PRO A 185 -6.72 0.63 2.16
C PRO A 185 -7.47 -0.13 1.08
N TRP A 186 -6.71 -0.87 0.28
CA TRP A 186 -7.21 -1.50 -0.92
C TRP A 186 -8.16 -2.66 -0.60
N ILE A 187 -8.04 -3.29 0.57
CA ILE A 187 -8.99 -4.31 1.03
C ILE A 187 -10.31 -3.63 1.40
N LEU A 188 -10.29 -2.54 2.18
CA LEU A 188 -11.49 -1.78 2.51
C LEU A 188 -12.18 -1.19 1.27
N MET A 189 -11.40 -0.63 0.34
CA MET A 189 -11.92 -0.11 -0.93
C MET A 189 -12.57 -1.22 -1.74
N ALA A 190 -11.89 -2.34 -1.91
CA ALA A 190 -12.42 -3.46 -2.67
C ALA A 190 -13.65 -4.08 -2.00
N GLU A 191 -13.70 -4.20 -0.67
CA GLU A 191 -14.87 -4.64 0.08
C GLU A 191 -16.09 -3.73 -0.16
N GLY A 192 -15.86 -2.40 -0.20
CA GLY A 192 -16.88 -1.43 -0.57
C GLY A 192 -17.43 -1.63 -1.99
N MET A 193 -16.56 -1.98 -2.94
CA MET A 193 -16.94 -2.22 -4.34
C MET A 193 -17.66 -3.56 -4.55
N ILE A 194 -17.16 -4.64 -3.93
CA ILE A 194 -17.72 -5.99 -4.08
C ILE A 194 -18.94 -6.23 -3.17
N GLN A 195 -19.24 -5.30 -2.26
CA GLN A 195 -20.36 -5.37 -1.32
C GLN A 195 -20.37 -6.68 -0.51
N GLY A 196 -19.20 -7.12 -0.04
CA GLY A 196 -19.02 -8.37 0.71
C GLY A 196 -19.22 -9.66 -0.09
N ARG A 197 -19.28 -9.59 -1.44
CA ARG A 197 -19.49 -10.76 -2.31
C ARG A 197 -18.21 -11.35 -2.92
N GLY A 198 -17.03 -10.76 -2.66
CA GLY A 198 -15.78 -11.22 -3.28
C GLY A 198 -15.07 -12.33 -2.52
N TRP A 199 -14.90 -12.21 -1.20
CA TRP A 199 -14.18 -13.21 -0.39
C TRP A 199 -14.77 -13.37 1.00
N ALA A 200 -14.44 -14.49 1.66
CA ALA A 200 -14.74 -14.66 3.07
C ALA A 200 -13.68 -13.94 3.92
N PRO A 201 -14.02 -13.37 5.10
CA PRO A 201 -13.04 -12.74 5.99
C PRO A 201 -11.86 -13.65 6.35
N SER A 202 -12.10 -14.97 6.46
CA SER A 202 -11.03 -15.95 6.72
C SER A 202 -9.98 -16.03 5.61
N HIS A 203 -10.32 -15.69 4.37
CA HIS A 203 -9.35 -15.63 3.27
C HIS A 203 -8.36 -14.47 3.48
N VAL A 204 -8.81 -13.32 3.98
CA VAL A 204 -7.93 -12.18 4.28
C VAL A 204 -6.89 -12.59 5.31
N THR A 205 -7.31 -13.22 6.40
CA THR A 205 -6.38 -13.71 7.42
C THR A 205 -5.45 -14.80 6.88
N MET A 206 -5.97 -15.75 6.07
CA MET A 206 -5.15 -16.81 5.46
C MET A 206 -4.05 -16.24 4.56
N PHE A 207 -4.40 -15.35 3.63
CA PHE A 207 -3.41 -14.71 2.75
C PHE A 207 -2.47 -13.79 3.51
N GLY A 208 -2.95 -13.18 4.59
CA GLY A 208 -2.14 -12.41 5.52
C GLY A 208 -1.04 -13.23 6.21
N LEU A 209 -1.38 -14.44 6.66
CA LEU A 209 -0.42 -15.39 7.22
C LEU A 209 0.57 -15.87 6.16
N ILE A 210 0.10 -16.19 4.95
CA ILE A 210 0.97 -16.56 3.82
C ILE A 210 1.95 -15.43 3.51
N TYR A 211 1.47 -14.19 3.46
CA TYR A 211 2.30 -13.00 3.25
C TYR A 211 3.35 -12.87 4.36
N THR A 212 2.96 -13.01 5.63
CA THR A 212 3.87 -12.93 6.78
C THR A 212 4.99 -13.95 6.69
N VAL A 213 4.67 -15.22 6.37
CA VAL A 213 5.68 -16.27 6.16
C VAL A 213 6.56 -15.94 4.96
N SER A 214 5.98 -15.46 3.87
CA SER A 214 6.71 -15.09 2.65
C SER A 214 7.72 -13.97 2.90
N VAL A 215 7.36 -12.96 3.70
CA VAL A 215 8.26 -11.88 4.12
C VAL A 215 9.43 -12.42 4.94
N ILE A 216 9.18 -13.28 5.92
CA ILE A 216 10.25 -13.88 6.73
C ILE A 216 11.23 -14.65 5.83
N VAL A 217 10.71 -15.44 4.89
CA VAL A 217 11.53 -16.16 3.91
C VAL A 217 12.30 -15.19 3.02
N ALA A 218 11.65 -14.12 2.54
CA ALA A 218 12.30 -13.10 1.70
C ALA A 218 13.46 -12.42 2.43
N ILE A 219 13.28 -12.04 3.71
CA ILE A 219 14.35 -11.48 4.54
C ILE A 219 15.51 -12.47 4.63
N LEU A 220 15.25 -13.73 4.97
CA LEU A 220 16.29 -14.76 5.10
C LEU A 220 17.06 -14.99 3.80
N VAL A 221 16.37 -15.06 2.67
CA VAL A 221 16.96 -15.27 1.34
C VAL A 221 17.70 -14.03 0.83
N SER A 222 17.30 -12.84 1.29
CA SER A 222 17.94 -11.58 0.88
C SER A 222 19.28 -11.33 1.58
N VAL A 223 19.53 -11.89 2.77
CA VAL A 223 20.75 -11.64 3.56
C VAL A 223 22.05 -11.94 2.80
N PRO A 224 22.21 -13.10 2.12
CA PRO A 224 23.41 -13.37 1.33
C PRO A 224 23.63 -12.32 0.23
N TYR A 225 22.56 -11.91 -0.45
CA TYR A 225 22.63 -10.87 -1.48
C TYR A 225 23.08 -9.52 -0.90
N TRP A 226 22.52 -9.11 0.23
CA TRP A 226 22.90 -7.87 0.91
C TRP A 226 24.37 -7.86 1.34
N ARG A 227 24.91 -9.00 1.80
CA ARG A 227 26.34 -9.16 2.08
C ARG A 227 27.18 -9.07 0.81
N MET A 228 26.77 -9.72 -0.27
CA MET A 228 27.50 -9.72 -1.55
C MET A 228 27.68 -8.32 -2.13
N ILE A 229 26.67 -7.45 -2.01
CA ILE A 229 26.75 -6.07 -2.50
C ILE A 229 27.32 -5.08 -1.46
N GLY A 230 27.72 -5.57 -0.28
CA GLY A 230 28.42 -4.79 0.75
C GLY A 230 27.54 -3.81 1.52
N VAL A 231 26.22 -4.00 1.58
CA VAL A 231 25.30 -3.08 2.30
C VAL A 231 24.98 -3.50 3.73
N ILE A 232 25.44 -4.68 4.13
CA ILE A 232 25.52 -5.14 5.53
C ILE A 232 26.87 -5.80 5.74
N ALA A 233 27.39 -5.75 6.98
CA ALA A 233 28.65 -6.41 7.33
C ALA A 233 28.57 -7.94 7.11
N ASN A 234 29.72 -8.53 6.77
CA ASN A 234 29.87 -9.99 6.63
C ASN A 234 29.72 -10.70 7.97
#